data_AF-A0A1F6E2A1-F1
#
_entry.id   AF-A0A1F6E2A1-F1
#
_cell.length_a   1.000
_cell.length_b   1.000
_cell.length_c   1.000
_cell.angle_alpha   90.00
_cell.angle_beta   90.00
_cell.angle_gamma   90.00
#
_symmetry.space_group_name_H-M   'P 1'
#
loop_
_entity.id
_entity.type
_entity.pdbx_description
1 polymer ?
#
loop_
_entity_poly.entity_id
_entity_poly.type
_entity_poly.pdbx_seq_one_letter_code
_entity_poly.pdbx_strand_id
1 'polypeptide(L)'
;MAIILSRTTVAKQKGIVILPVKEYQRLLAAAVPTYRLTGREARALDALVAEGLREHRAGKTITAGSITQALSTSLRRNHGR
;
A
#
# COMPACT_ATOMS: atom_id res chain seq x y z
N MET A 1 -31.35 20.65 -8.33
CA MET A 1 -32.01 19.35 -8.09
C MET A 1 -32.12 19.13 -6.60
N ALA A 2 -33.31 18.82 -6.10
CA ALA A 2 -33.53 18.47 -4.70
C ALA A 2 -33.54 16.94 -4.56
N ILE A 3 -32.70 16.40 -3.68
CA ILE A 3 -32.68 14.97 -3.35
C ILE A 3 -33.53 14.79 -2.10
N ILE A 4 -34.67 14.12 -2.23
CA ILE A 4 -35.58 13.84 -1.10
C ILE A 4 -35.32 12.40 -0.63
N LEU A 5 -34.82 12.24 0.58
CA LEU A 5 -34.60 10.95 1.22
C LEU A 5 -35.72 10.67 2.23
N SER A 6 -36.29 9.46 2.20
CA SER A 6 -37.30 9.07 3.18
C SER A 6 -36.67 8.86 4.56
N ARG A 7 -37.33 9.38 5.60
CA ARG A 7 -36.85 9.31 7.00
C ARG A 7 -36.64 7.87 7.49
N THR A 8 -37.44 6.94 6.98
CA THR A 8 -37.34 5.50 7.28
C THR A 8 -36.03 4.88 6.79
N THR A 9 -35.49 5.34 5.65
CA THR A 9 -34.21 4.88 5.09
C THR A 9 -33.02 5.42 5.89
N VAL A 10 -33.08 6.69 6.32
CA VAL A 10 -32.03 7.32 7.15
C VAL A 10 -31.89 6.62 8.51
N ALA A 11 -33.02 6.27 9.14
CA ALA A 11 -33.02 5.66 10.46
C ALA A 11 -32.51 4.20 10.48
N LYS A 12 -32.73 3.43 9.42
CA LYS A 12 -32.32 2.02 9.34
C LYS A 12 -30.83 1.81 9.07
N GLN A 13 -30.16 2.73 8.39
CA GLN A 13 -28.82 2.50 7.84
C GLN A 13 -27.65 3.05 8.68
N LYS A 14 -27.91 3.66 9.86
CA LYS A 14 -26.88 4.26 10.74
C LYS A 14 -25.85 5.10 9.97
N GLY A 15 -26.25 6.31 9.59
CA GLY A 15 -25.37 7.36 9.05
C GLY A 15 -25.36 7.43 7.53
N ILE A 16 -26.07 8.41 6.97
CA ILE A 16 -26.00 8.74 5.55
C ILE A 16 -25.12 9.98 5.40
N VAL A 17 -24.11 9.89 4.54
CA VAL A 17 -23.25 11.04 4.17
C VAL A 17 -23.56 11.42 2.73
N ILE A 18 -23.96 12.67 2.51
CA ILE A 18 -24.22 13.22 1.18
C ILE A 18 -22.98 14.01 0.75
N LEU A 19 -22.36 13.58 -0.35
CA LEU A 19 -21.11 14.14 -0.87
C LEU A 19 -21.32 14.56 -2.33
N PRO A 20 -20.71 15.66 -2.79
CA PRO A 20 -20.59 15.92 -4.21
C PRO A 20 -19.86 14.78 -4.92
N VAL A 21 -20.32 14.41 -6.12
CA VAL A 21 -19.76 13.27 -6.89
C VAL A 21 -18.25 13.37 -7.07
N LYS A 22 -17.74 14.58 -7.32
CA LYS A 22 -16.30 14.85 -7.45
C LYS A 22 -15.50 14.51 -6.19
N GLU A 23 -16.06 14.76 -5.02
CA GLU A 23 -15.40 14.52 -3.74
C GLU A 23 -15.43 13.04 -3.37
N TYR A 24 -16.55 12.36 -3.65
CA TYR A 24 -16.63 10.90 -3.53
C TYR A 24 -15.58 10.18 -4.39
N GLN A 25 -15.40 10.62 -5.64
CA GLN A 25 -14.39 10.05 -6.53
C GLN A 25 -12.95 10.25 -6.02
N ARG A 26 -12.65 11.39 -5.39
CA ARG A 26 -11.34 11.62 -4.75
C ARG A 26 -11.09 10.68 -3.58
N LEU A 27 -12.11 10.45 -2.75
CA LEU A 27 -12.01 9.52 -1.62
C LEU A 27 -11.76 8.08 -2.09
N LEU A 28 -12.42 7.66 -3.17
CA LEU A 28 -12.15 6.36 -3.78
C LEU A 28 -10.73 6.25 -4.33
N ALA A 29 -10.20 7.30 -4.96
CA ALA A 29 -8.83 7.31 -5.47
C ALA A 29 -7.77 7.30 -4.35
N ALA A 30 -8.08 7.91 -3.20
CA ALA A 30 -7.21 7.94 -2.03
C ALA A 30 -7.32 6.69 -1.15
N ALA A 31 -8.34 5.85 -1.37
CA ALA A 31 -8.53 4.59 -0.65
C ALA A 31 -7.51 3.55 -1.13
N VAL A 32 -6.26 3.69 -0.68
CA VAL A 32 -5.25 2.66 -0.84
C VAL A 32 -5.63 1.50 0.09
N PRO A 33 -5.87 0.28 -0.44
CA PRO A 33 -6.12 -0.86 0.41
C PRO A 33 -4.91 -1.09 1.32
N THR A 34 -5.13 -0.91 2.61
CA THR A 34 -4.08 -1.12 3.61
C THR A 34 -4.04 -2.62 3.94
N TYR A 35 -3.20 -3.36 3.22
CA TYR A 35 -2.96 -4.77 3.52
C TYR A 35 -2.06 -4.87 4.76
N ARG A 36 -2.66 -5.26 5.89
CA ARG A 36 -1.91 -5.58 7.11
C ARG A 36 -1.57 -7.06 7.10
N LEU A 37 -0.30 -7.37 6.86
CA LEU A 37 0.20 -8.72 7.11
C LEU A 37 0.19 -8.97 8.62
N THR A 38 -0.22 -10.16 9.03
CA THR A 38 -0.18 -10.61 10.43
C THR A 38 0.46 -11.99 10.50
N GLY A 39 0.80 -12.44 11.71
CA GLY A 39 1.29 -13.81 11.91
C GLY A 39 2.72 -14.03 11.41
N ARG A 40 2.94 -15.13 10.68
CA ARG A 40 4.28 -15.60 10.28
C ARG A 40 4.84 -14.75 9.14
N GLU A 41 3.98 -14.36 8.22
CA GLU A 41 4.30 -13.60 7.01
C GLU A 41 4.77 -12.20 7.37
N ALA A 42 4.12 -11.56 8.35
CA ALA A 42 4.57 -10.28 8.90
C ALA A 42 5.99 -10.37 9.48
N ARG A 43 6.25 -11.38 10.32
CA ARG A 43 7.58 -11.57 10.92
C ARG A 43 8.65 -11.89 9.89
N ALA A 44 8.31 -12.67 8.86
CA ALA A 44 9.24 -12.98 7.78
C ALA A 44 9.62 -11.72 7.00
N LEU A 45 8.64 -10.85 6.70
CA LEU A 45 8.90 -9.56 6.08
C LEU A 45 9.77 -8.66 6.96
N ASP A 46 9.47 -8.56 8.26
CA ASP A 46 10.26 -7.76 9.20
C ASP A 46 11.71 -8.24 9.25
N ALA A 47 11.94 -9.55 9.25
CA ALA A 47 13.29 -10.13 9.21
C ALA A 47 14.03 -9.78 7.91
N LEU A 48 13.37 -9.84 6.75
CA LEU A 48 13.95 -9.44 5.46
C LEU A 48 14.34 -7.95 5.45
N VAL A 49 13.49 -7.08 6.00
CA VAL A 49 13.78 -5.64 6.08
C VAL A 49 14.94 -5.37 7.02
N ALA A 50 14.96 -6.01 8.19
CA ALA A 50 16.04 -5.87 9.16
C ALA A 50 17.39 -6.27 8.57
N GLU A 51 17.43 -7.37 7.82
CA GLU A 51 18.62 -7.83 7.12
C GLU A 51 19.06 -6.85 6.03
N GLY A 52 18.13 -6.39 5.19
CA GLY A 52 18.44 -5.40 4.15
C GLY A 52 19.01 -4.08 4.73
N LEU A 53 18.48 -3.61 5.86
CA LEU A 53 19.02 -2.45 6.57
C LEU A 53 20.44 -2.71 7.11
N ARG A 54 20.70 -3.92 7.61
CA ARG A 54 22.02 -4.32 8.08
C ARG A 54 23.04 -4.34 6.92
N GLU A 55 22.66 -4.91 5.79
CA GLU A 55 23.49 -4.94 4.57
C GLU A 55 23.76 -3.53 4.03
N HIS A 56 22.75 -2.65 4.05
CA HIS A 56 22.91 -1.26 3.65
C HIS A 56 23.94 -0.53 4.53
N ARG A 57 23.82 -0.65 5.85
CA ARG A 57 24.79 -0.07 6.80
C ARG A 57 26.20 -0.64 6.63
N ALA A 58 26.30 -1.90 6.24
CA ALA A 58 27.57 -2.56 5.95
C ALA A 58 28.15 -2.23 4.55
N GLY A 59 27.49 -1.37 3.77
CA GLY A 59 27.93 -1.00 2.42
C GLY A 59 27.79 -2.12 1.39
N LYS A 60 26.96 -3.14 1.65
CA LYS A 60 26.76 -4.30 0.76
C LYS A 60 25.67 -4.09 -0.28
N THR A 61 25.09 -2.89 -0.33
CA THR A 61 24.05 -2.51 -1.30
C THR A 61 24.63 -1.92 -2.58
N ILE A 62 23.81 -1.90 -3.63
CA ILE A 62 24.10 -1.18 -4.89
C ILE A 62 23.28 0.10 -4.96
N THR A 63 23.81 1.11 -5.65
CA THR A 63 23.05 2.30 -6.01
C THR A 63 22.43 2.09 -7.39
N ALA A 64 21.13 2.36 -7.52
CA ALA A 64 20.42 2.29 -8.79
C ALA A 64 19.47 3.49 -8.91
N GLY A 65 19.31 4.04 -10.11
CA GLY A 65 18.42 5.18 -10.36
C GLY A 65 16.94 4.80 -10.47
N SER A 66 16.63 3.51 -10.52
CA SER A 66 15.27 2.98 -10.54
C SER A 66 15.20 1.56 -9.99
N ILE A 67 13.99 1.13 -9.61
CA ILE A 67 13.73 -0.24 -9.15
C ILE A 67 14.05 -1.26 -10.26
N THR A 68 13.68 -0.98 -11.51
CA THR A 68 13.99 -1.85 -12.67
C THR A 68 15.48 -2.08 -12.83
N GLN A 69 16.27 -1.01 -12.68
CA GLN A 69 17.73 -1.09 -12.72
C GLN A 69 18.29 -1.90 -11.53
N ALA A 70 17.75 -1.70 -10.32
CA ALA A 70 18.14 -2.47 -9.15
C ALA A 70 17.88 -3.97 -9.33
N LEU A 71 16.69 -4.34 -9.84
CA LEU A 71 16.30 -5.72 -10.09
C LEU A 71 17.17 -6.40 -11.14
N SER A 72 17.39 -5.76 -12.29
CA SER A 72 18.24 -6.32 -13.35
C SER A 72 19.68 -6.55 -12.88
N THR A 73 20.22 -5.67 -12.05
CA THR A 73 21.56 -5.80 -11.46
C THR A 73 21.62 -6.93 -10.43
N SER A 74 20.59 -7.08 -9.59
CA SER A 74 20.47 -8.17 -8.61
C SER A 74 20.33 -9.54 -9.29
N LEU A 75 19.49 -9.64 -10.32
CA LEU A 75 19.29 -10.89 -11.09
C LEU A 75 20.58 -11.36 -11.77
N ARG A 76 21.35 -10.42 -12.35
CA ARG A 76 22.67 -10.72 -12.94
C ARG A 76 23.68 -11.22 -11.92
N ARG A 77 23.66 -10.69 -10.69
CA ARG A 77 24.52 -11.16 -9.60
C ARG A 77 24.19 -12.59 -9.14
N ASN A 78 22.92 -13.00 -9.19
CA ASN A 78 22.49 -14.33 -8.76
C ASN A 78 22.73 -15.44 -9.80
N HIS A 79 22.88 -15.12 -11.09
CA HIS A 79 23.15 -16.11 -12.16
C HIS A 79 24.65 -16.39 -12.39
N GLY A 80 25.54 -15.72 -11.65
CA GLY A 80 26.99 -15.94 -11.69
C GLY A 80 27.53 -16.77 -10.51
N ARG A 81 26.66 -17.46 -9.77
CA ARG A 81 26.99 -18.28 -8.60
C ARG A 81 26.44 -19.69 -8.75
#